data_AF-A0A2D7FDC1-F1
#
_entry.id   AF-A0A2D7FDC1-F1
#
_cell.length_a   1.000
_cell.length_b   1.000
_cell.length_c   1.000
_cell.angle_alpha   90.00
_cell.angle_beta   90.00
_cell.angle_gamma   90.00
#
_symmetry.space_group_name_H-M   'P 1'
#
loop_
_entity.id
_entity.type
_entity.pdbx_description
1 polymer ?
#
loop_
_entity_poly.entity_id
_entity_poly.type
_entity_poly.pdbx_seq_one_letter_code
_entity_poly.pdbx_strand_id
1 'polypeptide(L)' 'MSSWARTAIQDTADLRGELLSWMLVFGAFYWIWLSIQLGSIVMLIAGLYPVTILLTAPLGIFSLLFGTPGCLTALVS' A
#
# COMPACT_ATOMS: atom_id res chain seq x y z
N MET A 1 -24.15 -24.04 -15.38
CA MET A 1 -23.16 -23.71 -14.33
C MET A 1 -23.74 -24.06 -12.97
N SER A 2 -23.11 -24.98 -12.24
CA SER A 2 -23.59 -25.48 -10.93
C SER A 2 -23.48 -24.40 -9.84
N SER A 3 -24.31 -24.48 -8.81
CA SER A 3 -24.35 -23.50 -7.71
C SER A 3 -23.02 -23.37 -6.97
N TRP A 4 -22.32 -24.49 -6.75
CA TRP A 4 -21.01 -24.53 -6.09
C TRP A 4 -19.90 -23.81 -6.88
N ALA A 5 -20.01 -23.77 -8.21
CA ALA A 5 -19.04 -23.07 -9.04
C ALA A 5 -19.20 -21.55 -8.94
N ARG A 6 -20.44 -21.05 -8.74
CA ARG A 6 -20.69 -19.61 -8.54
C ARG A 6 -20.19 -19.13 -7.18
N THR A 7 -20.40 -19.91 -6.12
CA THR A 7 -19.95 -19.53 -4.77
C THR A 7 -18.43 -19.51 -4.67
N ALA A 8 -17.73 -20.51 -5.22
CA ALA A 8 -16.27 -20.52 -5.19
C ALA A 8 -15.65 -19.30 -5.93
N ILE A 9 -16.26 -18.87 -7.04
CA ILE A 9 -15.82 -17.67 -7.77
C ILE A 9 -16.06 -16.41 -6.93
N GLN A 10 -17.24 -16.29 -6.30
CA GLN A 10 -17.57 -15.17 -5.43
C GLN A 10 -16.59 -15.06 -4.25
N ASP A 11 -16.34 -16.17 -3.56
CA ASP A 11 -15.42 -16.22 -2.40
C ASP A 11 -14.00 -15.80 -2.79
N THR A 12 -13.52 -16.21 -3.97
CA THR A 12 -12.20 -15.76 -4.45
C THR A 12 -12.17 -14.28 -4.81
N ALA A 13 -13.28 -13.71 -5.29
CA ALA A 13 -13.36 -12.28 -5.59
C ALA A 13 -13.37 -11.46 -4.29
N ASP A 14 -14.11 -11.91 -3.28
CA ASP A 14 -14.19 -11.27 -1.97
C ASP A 14 -12.82 -11.28 -1.27
N LEU A 15 -12.14 -12.44 -1.25
CA LEU A 15 -10.78 -12.56 -0.69
C LEU A 15 -9.77 -11.63 -1.39
N ARG A 16 -9.85 -11.48 -2.72
CA ARG A 16 -8.98 -10.56 -3.46
C ARG A 16 -9.25 -9.11 -3.10
N GLY A 17 -10.52 -8.72 -2.92
CA GLY A 17 -10.90 -7.37 -2.51
C GLY A 17 -10.43 -7.03 -1.10
N GLU A 18 -10.61 -7.95 -0.16
CA GLU A 18 -10.12 -7.82 1.21
C GLU A 18 -8.60 -7.67 1.27
N LEU A 19 -7.86 -8.56 0.60
CA LEU A 19 -6.39 -8.50 0.56
C LEU A 19 -5.88 -7.17 0.00
N LEU A 20 -6.48 -6.66 -1.07
CA LEU A 20 -6.13 -5.36 -1.64
C LEU A 20 -6.42 -4.21 -0.66
N SER A 21 -7.52 -4.29 0.07
CA SER A 21 -7.90 -3.27 1.04
C SER A 21 -6.92 -3.23 2.21
N TRP A 22 -6.58 -4.39 2.77
CA TRP A 22 -5.56 -4.50 3.82
C TRP A 22 -4.20 -4.02 3.32
N MET A 23 -3.80 -4.39 2.10
CA MET A 23 -2.54 -3.91 1.53
C MET A 23 -2.50 -2.38 1.40
N LEU A 24 -3.59 -1.77 0.93
CA LEU A 24 -3.67 -0.32 0.81
C LEU A 24 -3.55 0.38 2.17
N VAL A 25 -4.26 -0.14 3.19
CA VAL A 25 -4.25 0.44 4.53
C VAL A 25 -2.88 0.32 5.19
N PHE A 26 -2.32 -0.90 5.29
CA PHE A 26 -1.03 -1.11 5.93
C PHE A 26 0.12 -0.43 5.18
N GLY A 27 0.07 -0.44 3.84
CA GLY A 27 1.05 0.24 3.00
C GLY A 27 1.03 1.75 3.18
N ALA A 28 -0.15 2.38 3.13
CA ALA A 28 -0.28 3.82 3.34
C ALA A 28 0.14 4.24 4.76
N PHE A 29 -0.24 3.46 5.77
CA PHE A 29 0.12 3.74 7.15
C PHE A 29 1.63 3.66 7.36
N TYR A 30 2.28 2.62 6.82
CA TYR A 30 3.73 2.48 6.90
C TYR A 30 4.46 3.57 6.12
N TRP A 31 3.95 3.99 4.96
CA TRP A 31 4.51 5.10 4.21
C TRP A 31 4.50 6.41 5.02
N ILE A 32 3.36 6.73 5.66
CA ILE A 32 3.26 7.91 6.54
C ILE A 32 4.27 7.79 7.69
N TRP A 33 4.34 6.63 8.35
CA TRP A 33 5.33 6.38 9.40
C TRP A 33 6.77 6.60 8.92
N LEU A 34 7.11 6.06 7.75
CA LEU A 34 8.43 6.16 7.15
C LEU A 34 8.77 7.60 6.74
N SER A 35 7.79 8.37 6.27
CA SER A 35 7.97 9.80 5.98
C SER A 35 8.32 10.62 7.24
N ILE A 36 7.74 10.26 8.39
CA ILE A 36 8.05 10.90 9.68
C ILE A 36 9.46 10.51 10.13
N GLN A 37 9.85 9.24 10.02
CA GLN A 37 11.20 8.78 10.37
C GLN A 37 12.30 9.44 9.54
N LEU A 38 12.05 9.64 8.25
CA LEU A 38 12.99 10.28 7.34
C LEU A 38 12.93 11.82 7.39
N GLY A 39 11.96 12.40 8.09
CA GLY A 39 11.76 13.85 8.16
C GLY A 39 11.37 14.50 6.82
N SER A 40 10.91 13.73 5.84
CA SER A 40 10.59 14.23 4.50
C SER A 40 9.12 14.69 4.42
N ILE A 41 8.91 16.01 4.37
CA ILE A 41 7.60 16.63 4.17
C ILE A 41 7.00 16.24 2.81
N VAL A 42 7.83 16.09 1.78
CA VAL A 42 7.39 15.67 0.43
C VAL A 42 6.79 14.27 0.47
N MET A 43 7.45 13.33 1.16
CA MET A 43 6.92 11.98 1.32
C MET A 43 5.63 11.96 2.15
N LEU A 44 5.52 12.82 3.17
CA LEU A 44 4.32 12.93 3.99
C LEU A 44 3.12 13.42 3.15
N ILE A 45 3.30 14.48 2.37
CA ILE A 45 2.25 15.02 1.48
C ILE A 45 1.83 13.98 0.43
N ALA A 46 2.79 13.26 -0.15
CA ALA A 46 2.50 12.16 -1.07
C ALA A 46 1.75 11.00 -0.39
N GLY A 47 1.93 10.79 0.91
CA GLY A 47 1.15 9.80 1.68
C GLY A 47 -0.29 10.23 1.96
N LEU A 48 -0.52 11.53 2.17
CA LEU A 48 -1.83 12.11 2.48
C LEU A 48 -2.70 12.36 1.23
N TYR A 49 -2.07 12.52 0.07
CA TYR A 49 -2.81 12.83 -1.14
C TYR A 49 -3.48 11.57 -1.72
N PRO A 50 -4.82 11.58 -1.93
CA PRO A 50 -5.57 10.35 -2.22
C PRO A 50 -5.21 9.72 -3.57
N VAL A 51 -4.78 10.52 -4.54
CA VAL A 51 -4.36 10.01 -5.86
C VAL A 51 -3.03 9.25 -5.76
N THR A 52 -2.13 9.69 -4.88
CA THR A 52 -0.80 9.09 -4.73
C THR A 52 -0.82 7.86 -3.81
N ILE A 53 -1.90 7.61 -3.06
CA ILE A 53 -2.09 6.38 -2.26
C ILE A 53 -1.93 5.10 -3.10
N LEU A 54 -2.37 5.10 -4.36
CA LEU A 54 -2.18 3.95 -5.25
C LEU A 54 -0.70 3.63 -5.49
N LEU A 55 0.19 4.60 -5.35
CA LEU A 55 1.63 4.44 -5.52
C LEU A 55 2.35 4.28 -4.17
N THR A 56 1.97 5.07 -3.17
CA THR A 56 2.62 5.09 -1.85
C THR A 56 2.29 3.86 -1.03
N ALA A 57 1.09 3.28 -1.15
CA ALA A 57 0.76 2.07 -0.41
C ALA A 57 1.55 0.83 -0.87
N PRO A 58 1.69 0.52 -2.19
CA PRO A 58 2.58 -0.54 -2.64
C PRO A 58 4.04 -0.31 -2.24
N LEU A 59 4.54 0.93 -2.37
CA LEU A 59 5.91 1.27 -1.99
C LEU A 59 6.13 1.21 -0.46
N GLY A 60 5.11 1.54 0.32
CA GLY A 60 5.11 1.41 1.78
C GLY A 60 5.19 -0.06 2.20
N ILE A 61 4.39 -0.94 1.61
CA ILE A 61 4.50 -2.40 1.84
C ILE A 61 5.85 -2.94 1.40
N PHE A 62 6.33 -2.52 0.24
CA PHE A 62 7.64 -2.95 -0.24
C PHE A 62 8.74 -2.54 0.76
N SER A 63 8.68 -1.31 1.26
CA SER A 63 9.64 -0.81 2.25
C SER A 63 9.53 -1.54 3.58
N LEU A 64 8.33 -1.99 3.96
CA LEU A 64 8.09 -2.79 5.16
C LEU A 64 8.72 -4.19 5.03
N LEU A 65 8.58 -4.82 3.87
CA LEU A 65 9.05 -6.19 3.63
C LEU A 65 10.55 -6.29 3.30
N PHE A 66 11.08 -5.31 2.56
CA PHE A 66 12.44 -5.37 1.99
C PHE A 66 13.35 -4.23 2.48
N GLY A 67 12.84 -3.35 3.34
CA GLY A 67 13.54 -2.14 3.76
C GLY A 67 13.40 -0.99 2.76
N THR A 68 13.79 0.21 3.18
CA THR A 68 13.62 1.44 2.39
C THR A 68 14.51 1.42 1.13
N PRO A 69 13.94 1.42 -0.08
CA PRO A 69 14.72 1.43 -1.31
C PRO A 69 15.42 2.78 -1.52
N GLY A 70 16.60 2.73 -2.15
CA GLY A 70 17.43 3.92 -2.43
C GLY A 70 16.74 5.02 -3.24
N CYS A 71 15.72 4.67 -4.02
CA CYS A 71 14.90 5.64 -4.76
C CYS A 71 14.07 6.54 -3.85
N LEU A 72 13.70 6.09 -2.65
CA LEU A 72 13.00 6.91 -1.67
C LEU A 72 13.95 7.86 -0.95
N THR A 73 15.21 7.46 -0.76
CA THR A 73 16.24 8.33 -0.18
C THR A 73 16.51 9.56 -1.04
N ALA A 74 16.27 9.50 -2.36
CA ALA A 74 16.32 10.67 -3.23
C ALA A 74 15.21 11.70 -2.94
N LEU A 75 14.11 11.28 -2.32
CA LEU A 75 12.99 12.13 -1.91
C LEU A 75 13.16 12.70 -0.49
N VAL A 76 14.29 12.42 0.16
CA VAL A 76 14.64 12.87 1.53
C VAL A 76 15.47 14.18 1.50
N SER A 77 15.54 14.85 0.35
CA SER A 77 16.29 16.12 0.16
C SER A 77 15.92 17.21 1.16
#